data_AF-A0A1X2IBU1-F1
#
_entry.id   AF-A0A1X2IBU1-F1
#
_cell.length_a   1.000
_cell.length_b   1.000
_cell.length_c   1.000
_cell.angle_alpha   90.00
_cell.angle_beta   90.00
_cell.angle_gamma   90.00
#
_symmetry.space_group_name_H-M   'P 1'
#
loop_
_entity.id
_entity.type
_entity.pdbx_description
1 polymer ?
#
loop_
_entity_poly.entity_id
_entity_poly.type
_entity_poly.pdbx_seq_one_letter_code
_entity_poly.pdbx_strand_id
1 'polypeptide(L)'
;MEEEARRRKDRLEAIRKRKQASAPSNTRVDDESIKDLKFRSYTPTDENLKQHVSIATPNHIKITAETETKEIPTQTLAEAAEKEKEDVDLFNLAPKKANWDLRRDVEKKLEKLDRRTQKAILETIRQRLTNEGGSDLAEAVANAEAQQKLDAQIDDE
;
A
#
# COMPACT_ATOMS: atom_id res chain seq x y z
N MET A 1 -89.38 17.09 -4.27
CA MET A 1 -89.36 15.94 -3.34
C MET A 1 -88.03 15.17 -3.38
N GLU A 2 -87.50 14.82 -4.56
CA GLU A 2 -86.24 14.05 -4.66
C GLU A 2 -84.99 14.84 -4.24
N GLU A 3 -84.95 16.15 -4.49
CA GLU A 3 -83.82 17.00 -4.14
C GLU A 3 -83.64 17.15 -2.61
N GLU A 4 -84.75 17.21 -1.87
CA GLU A 4 -84.73 17.29 -0.40
C GLU A 4 -84.24 15.98 0.24
N ALA A 5 -84.57 14.84 -0.37
CA ALA A 5 -84.12 13.53 0.08
C ALA A 5 -82.59 13.38 -0.07
N ARG A 6 -82.01 13.89 -1.17
CA ARG A 6 -80.55 13.91 -1.39
C ARG A 6 -79.84 14.79 -0.36
N ARG A 7 -80.33 16.00 -0.11
CA ARG A 7 -79.77 16.91 0.90
C ARG A 7 -79.78 16.31 2.32
N ARG A 8 -80.83 15.54 2.67
CA ARG A 8 -80.90 14.83 3.96
C ARG A 8 -79.87 13.70 4.03
N LYS A 9 -79.68 12.94 2.95
CA LYS A 9 -78.71 11.86 2.88
C LYS A 9 -77.28 12.37 3.09
N ASP A 10 -76.90 13.42 2.37
CA ASP A 10 -75.55 14.01 2.46
C ASP A 10 -75.27 14.54 3.87
N ARG A 11 -76.27 15.17 4.51
CA ARG A 11 -76.17 15.66 5.89
C ARG A 11 -75.97 14.51 6.89
N LEU A 12 -76.67 13.39 6.70
CA LEU A 12 -76.53 12.22 7.57
C LEU A 12 -75.17 11.55 7.42
N GLU A 13 -74.65 11.47 6.19
CA GLU A 13 -73.32 10.94 5.92
C GLU A 13 -72.21 11.81 6.57
N ALA A 14 -72.33 13.13 6.49
CA ALA A 14 -71.40 14.04 7.15
C ALA A 14 -71.41 13.89 8.69
N ILE A 15 -72.58 13.71 9.29
CA ILE A 15 -72.71 13.46 10.74
C ILE A 15 -72.08 12.12 11.12
N ARG A 16 -72.28 11.07 10.31
CA ARG A 16 -71.72 9.75 10.57
C ARG A 16 -70.19 9.76 10.49
N LYS A 17 -69.61 10.45 9.49
CA LYS A 17 -68.16 10.61 9.34
C LYS A 17 -67.55 11.36 10.53
N ARG A 18 -68.20 12.42 11.01
CA ARG A 18 -67.75 13.17 12.20
C ARG A 18 -67.79 12.33 13.48
N LYS A 19 -68.81 11.49 13.65
CA LYS A 19 -68.93 10.61 14.82
C LYS A 19 -67.85 9.51 14.84
N GLN A 20 -67.48 8.97 13.68
CA GLN A 20 -66.37 8.02 13.57
C GLN A 20 -65.02 8.67 13.89
N ALA A 21 -64.79 9.92 13.47
CA ALA A 21 -63.56 10.65 13.76
C ALA A 21 -63.45 11.12 15.23
N SER A 22 -64.58 11.26 15.93
CA SER A 22 -64.64 11.79 17.30
C SER A 22 -64.86 10.71 18.38
N ALA A 23 -64.76 9.43 18.05
CA ALA A 23 -64.83 8.38 19.07
C ALA A 23 -63.58 8.44 19.96
N PRO A 24 -63.71 8.64 21.29
CA PRO A 24 -62.55 8.62 22.18
C PRO A 24 -62.08 7.17 22.36
N SER A 25 -60.92 6.83 21.81
CA SER A 25 -60.25 5.55 22.09
C SER A 25 -59.64 5.61 23.50
N ASN A 26 -60.32 4.99 24.46
CA ASN A 26 -59.78 4.76 25.80
C ASN A 26 -58.91 3.50 25.80
N THR A 27 -57.75 3.57 25.14
CA THR A 27 -56.74 2.50 25.16
C THR A 27 -55.49 3.05 25.82
N ARG A 28 -55.14 2.42 26.94
CA ARG A 28 -53.94 2.66 27.73
C ARG A 28 -52.70 2.44 26.87
N VAL A 29 -51.77 3.40 26.95
CA VAL A 29 -50.35 3.36 26.55
C VAL A 29 -50.07 2.58 25.26
N ASP A 30 -49.93 3.35 24.18
CA ASP A 30 -49.58 2.86 22.86
C ASP A 30 -48.28 2.03 22.87
N ASP A 31 -48.37 0.89 22.18
CA ASP A 31 -47.37 -0.14 21.87
C ASP A 31 -46.12 0.39 21.12
N GLU A 32 -46.06 1.70 20.87
CA GLU A 32 -45.03 2.40 20.09
C GLU A 32 -43.78 2.78 20.91
N SER A 33 -43.78 2.55 22.23
CA SER A 33 -42.69 2.98 23.12
C SER A 33 -41.70 1.89 23.54
N ILE A 34 -41.88 0.64 23.07
CA ILE A 34 -40.83 -0.38 23.18
C ILE A 34 -39.83 -0.16 22.04
N LYS A 35 -38.89 0.78 22.25
CA LYS A 35 -37.61 0.79 21.52
C LYS A 35 -37.10 -0.65 21.43
N ASP A 36 -36.93 -1.19 20.23
CA ASP A 36 -36.41 -2.52 19.88
C ASP A 36 -35.82 -3.29 21.08
N LEU A 37 -36.65 -4.07 21.77
CA LEU A 37 -36.28 -4.79 23.00
C LEU A 37 -35.28 -5.91 22.69
N LYS A 38 -33.97 -5.64 22.72
CA LYS A 38 -32.94 -6.63 22.38
C LYS A 38 -32.43 -7.38 23.61
N PHE A 39 -32.61 -8.70 23.63
CA PHE A 39 -32.07 -9.58 24.68
C PHE A 39 -30.68 -10.09 24.29
N ARG A 40 -29.66 -9.84 25.13
CA ARG A 40 -28.24 -10.20 24.85
C ARG A 40 -27.73 -11.42 25.63
N SER A 41 -28.26 -11.68 26.84
CA SER A 41 -27.69 -12.65 27.80
C SER A 41 -28.61 -13.84 28.14
N TYR A 42 -29.84 -13.88 27.63
CA TYR A 42 -30.83 -14.91 27.95
C TYR A 42 -31.90 -15.00 26.85
N THR A 43 -32.54 -16.17 26.73
CA THR A 43 -33.65 -16.47 25.82
C THR A 43 -34.99 -16.48 26.55
N PRO A 44 -35.88 -15.49 26.33
CA PRO A 44 -37.26 -15.50 26.82
C PRO A 44 -38.02 -16.79 26.51
N THR A 45 -38.87 -17.23 27.44
CA THR A 45 -39.75 -18.40 27.23
C THR A 45 -40.86 -18.12 26.23
N ASP A 46 -41.34 -16.87 26.15
CA ASP A 46 -42.42 -16.45 25.25
C ASP A 46 -41.96 -16.35 23.79
N GLU A 47 -42.74 -16.92 22.87
CA GLU A 47 -42.43 -16.97 21.43
C GLU A 47 -42.29 -15.60 20.78
N ASN A 48 -43.11 -14.61 21.17
CA ASN A 48 -43.03 -13.25 20.63
C ASN A 48 -41.73 -12.54 21.05
N LEU A 49 -41.24 -12.80 22.27
CA LEU A 49 -40.02 -12.17 22.79
C LEU A 49 -38.74 -12.83 22.27
N LYS A 50 -38.81 -14.11 21.85
CA LYS A 50 -37.69 -14.83 21.23
C LYS A 50 -37.20 -14.19 19.93
N GLN A 51 -38.10 -13.56 19.17
CA GLN A 51 -37.76 -12.89 17.91
C GLN A 51 -36.81 -11.71 18.10
N HIS A 52 -36.75 -11.14 19.30
CA HIS A 52 -35.88 -10.02 19.64
C HIS A 52 -34.60 -10.42 20.38
N VAL A 53 -34.27 -11.71 20.42
CA VAL A 53 -33.01 -12.22 20.99
C VAL A 53 -31.90 -12.13 19.93
N SER A 54 -30.81 -11.42 20.26
CA SER A 54 -29.61 -11.37 19.40
C SER A 54 -28.41 -11.87 20.20
N ILE A 55 -28.30 -13.20 20.29
CA ILE A 55 -27.13 -13.86 20.87
C ILE A 55 -26.11 -14.04 19.74
N ALA A 56 -24.92 -13.46 19.92
CA ALA A 56 -23.81 -13.68 19.00
C ALA A 56 -23.36 -15.14 19.10
N THR A 57 -23.79 -15.97 18.15
CA THR A 57 -23.22 -17.31 17.92
C THR A 57 -21.88 -17.19 17.18
N PRO A 58 -20.97 -18.17 17.28
CA PRO A 58 -19.68 -18.17 16.58
C PRO A 58 -19.75 -17.88 15.07
N ASN A 59 -20.89 -18.19 14.43
CA ASN A 59 -21.16 -17.86 13.02
C ASN A 59 -21.25 -16.36 12.72
N HIS A 60 -21.37 -15.50 13.74
CA HIS A 60 -21.36 -14.04 13.59
C HIS A 60 -19.93 -13.49 13.43
N ILE A 61 -18.90 -14.28 13.75
CA ILE A 61 -17.50 -13.92 13.58
C ILE A 61 -17.12 -14.18 12.12
N LYS A 62 -17.27 -13.14 11.29
CA LYS A 62 -16.99 -13.23 9.84
C LYS A 62 -15.50 -13.24 9.51
N ILE A 63 -14.68 -12.67 10.38
CA ILE A 63 -13.24 -12.50 10.18
C ILE A 63 -12.55 -13.27 11.29
N THR A 64 -11.83 -14.31 10.89
CA THR A 64 -10.98 -15.14 11.77
C THR A 64 -9.56 -15.10 11.22
N ALA A 65 -8.53 -15.30 12.06
CA ALA A 65 -7.14 -15.35 11.61
C ALA A 65 -6.91 -16.34 10.44
N GLU A 66 -7.66 -17.44 10.42
CA GLU A 66 -7.67 -18.42 9.33
C GLU A 66 -8.17 -17.81 8.00
N THR A 67 -9.21 -16.97 8.05
CA THR A 67 -9.74 -16.30 6.85
C THR A 67 -8.79 -15.27 6.30
N GLU A 68 -8.06 -14.56 7.16
CA GLU A 68 -7.05 -13.57 6.76
C GLU A 68 -5.80 -14.23 6.18
N THR A 69 -5.40 -15.38 6.74
CA THR A 69 -4.15 -16.08 6.36
C THR A 69 -4.35 -17.05 5.20
N LYS A 70 -5.60 -17.36 4.81
CA LYS A 70 -5.93 -18.35 3.78
C LYS A 70 -5.18 -18.15 2.45
N GLU A 71 -4.94 -16.91 2.07
CA GLU A 71 -4.32 -16.55 0.79
C GLU A 71 -2.78 -16.41 0.86
N ILE A 72 -2.20 -16.36 2.06
CA ILE A 72 -0.74 -16.32 2.22
C ILE A 72 -0.04 -17.57 1.65
N PRO A 73 -0.46 -18.81 1.98
CA PRO A 73 0.22 -20.00 1.47
C PRO A 73 0.11 -20.07 -0.06
N THR A 74 -1.05 -19.76 -0.64
CA THR A 74 -1.26 -19.78 -2.09
C THR A 74 -0.36 -18.78 -2.81
N GLN A 75 -0.20 -17.57 -2.25
CA GLN A 75 0.73 -16.56 -2.76
C GLN A 75 2.19 -17.00 -2.66
N THR A 76 2.61 -17.55 -1.51
CA THR A 76 4.00 -18.03 -1.34
C THR A 76 4.35 -19.18 -2.28
N LEU A 77 3.40 -20.09 -2.53
CA LEU A 77 3.54 -21.18 -3.49
C LEU A 77 3.65 -20.64 -4.92
N ALA A 78 2.85 -19.62 -5.27
CA ALA A 78 2.92 -18.98 -6.58
C ALA A 78 4.24 -18.25 -6.81
N GLU A 79 4.74 -17.50 -5.81
CA GLU A 79 6.02 -16.79 -5.86
C GLU A 79 7.20 -17.79 -5.98
N ALA A 80 7.15 -18.90 -5.23
CA ALA A 80 8.16 -19.94 -5.34
C ALA A 80 8.17 -20.59 -6.74
N ALA A 81 7.00 -20.87 -7.31
CA ALA A 81 6.87 -21.41 -8.66
C ALA A 81 7.30 -20.41 -9.75
N GLU A 82 7.19 -19.10 -9.50
CA GLU A 82 7.71 -18.06 -10.39
C GLU A 82 9.24 -18.02 -10.33
N LYS A 83 9.83 -18.06 -9.13
CA LYS A 83 11.30 -18.13 -8.96
C LYS A 83 11.94 -19.41 -9.51
N GLU A 84 11.20 -20.51 -9.56
CA GLU A 84 11.66 -21.76 -10.17
C GLU A 84 11.64 -21.71 -11.72
N LYS A 85 10.74 -20.90 -12.30
CA LYS A 85 10.69 -20.66 -13.75
C LYS A 85 11.75 -19.66 -14.21
N GLU A 86 12.21 -18.79 -13.33
CA GLU A 86 13.36 -17.95 -13.62
C GLU A 86 14.59 -18.85 -13.80
N ASP A 87 15.19 -18.78 -14.99
CA ASP A 87 16.39 -19.55 -15.30
C ASP A 87 17.48 -19.25 -14.27
N VAL A 88 17.90 -20.29 -13.54
CA VAL A 88 18.95 -20.17 -12.53
C VAL A 88 20.24 -19.72 -13.21
N ASP A 89 20.70 -18.52 -12.86
CA ASP A 89 21.96 -17.99 -13.36
C ASP A 89 23.14 -18.86 -12.88
N LEU A 90 23.62 -19.72 -13.77
CA LEU A 90 24.73 -20.66 -13.54
C LEU A 90 26.01 -19.95 -13.10
N PHE A 91 26.21 -18.67 -13.45
CA PHE A 91 27.39 -17.90 -13.03
C PHE A 91 27.35 -17.53 -11.55
N ASN A 92 26.17 -17.36 -10.98
CA ASN A 92 26.00 -17.08 -9.56
C ASN A 92 26.05 -18.36 -8.70
N LEU A 93 25.64 -19.51 -9.27
CA LEU A 93 25.68 -20.81 -8.60
C LEU A 93 27.08 -21.47 -8.63
N ALA A 94 27.91 -21.10 -9.61
CA ALA A 94 29.28 -21.59 -9.69
C ALA A 94 30.10 -21.25 -8.43
N PRO A 95 31.01 -22.14 -7.98
CA PRO A 95 31.93 -21.84 -6.89
C PRO A 95 32.73 -20.58 -7.17
N LYS A 96 32.57 -19.57 -6.31
CA LYS A 96 33.29 -18.30 -6.45
C LYS A 96 34.76 -18.48 -6.08
N LYS A 97 35.62 -17.63 -6.65
CA LYS A 97 37.06 -17.64 -6.34
C LYS A 97 37.27 -17.38 -4.84
N ALA A 98 38.23 -18.06 -4.22
CA ALA A 98 38.50 -17.94 -2.77
C ALA A 98 38.76 -16.48 -2.31
N ASN A 99 39.22 -15.62 -3.21
CA ASN A 99 39.47 -14.20 -2.95
C ASN A 99 38.32 -13.26 -3.35
N TRP A 100 37.15 -13.79 -3.71
CA TRP A 100 35.98 -12.99 -4.09
C TRP A 100 35.62 -11.98 -3.00
N ASP A 101 35.56 -12.47 -1.76
CA ASP A 101 35.17 -11.68 -0.59
C ASP A 101 36.21 -10.60 -0.28
N LEU A 102 37.48 -11.05 -0.28
CA LEU A 102 38.69 -10.31 -0.61
C LEU A 102 38.45 -9.03 -1.42
N ARG A 103 38.15 -9.27 -2.69
CA ARG A 103 38.04 -8.23 -3.70
C ARG A 103 36.87 -7.31 -3.41
N ARG A 104 35.67 -7.86 -3.14
CA ARG A 104 34.46 -7.07 -2.91
C ARG A 104 34.61 -6.06 -1.77
N ASP A 105 35.23 -6.48 -0.68
CA ASP A 105 35.36 -5.66 0.52
C ASP A 105 36.51 -4.65 0.41
N VAL A 106 37.56 -4.98 -0.35
CA VAL A 106 38.71 -4.11 -0.64
C VAL A 106 38.39 -3.08 -1.73
N GLU A 107 37.57 -3.42 -2.73
CA GLU A 107 37.18 -2.57 -3.86
C GLU A 107 36.68 -1.20 -3.38
N LYS A 108 35.76 -1.19 -2.39
CA LYS A 108 35.18 0.04 -1.83
C LYS A 108 36.21 0.95 -1.16
N LYS A 109 37.28 0.37 -0.60
CA LYS A 109 38.38 1.11 0.03
C LYS A 109 39.35 1.63 -1.03
N LEU A 110 39.65 0.81 -2.04
CA LEU A 110 40.49 1.19 -3.17
C LEU A 110 39.85 2.32 -3.98
N GLU A 111 38.55 2.30 -4.24
CA GLU A 111 37.86 3.38 -4.95
C GLU A 111 38.01 4.74 -4.23
N LYS A 112 37.84 4.74 -2.90
CA LYS A 112 38.04 5.95 -2.08
C LYS A 112 39.50 6.41 -2.10
N LEU A 113 40.44 5.48 -2.09
CA LEU A 113 41.87 5.78 -2.12
C LEU A 113 42.26 6.32 -3.50
N ASP A 114 41.83 5.67 -4.58
CA ASP A 114 42.12 6.06 -5.96
C ASP A 114 41.66 7.49 -6.25
N ARG A 115 40.45 7.87 -5.82
CA ARG A 115 39.97 9.26 -5.92
C ARG A 115 40.88 10.26 -5.19
N ARG A 116 41.43 9.89 -4.03
CA ARG A 116 42.36 10.75 -3.28
C ARG A 116 43.74 10.78 -3.95
N THR A 117 44.20 9.64 -4.46
CA THR A 117 45.47 9.52 -5.18
C THR A 117 45.44 10.36 -6.45
N GLN A 118 44.39 10.27 -7.25
CA GLN A 118 44.20 11.12 -8.44
C GLN A 118 44.19 12.61 -8.07
N LYS A 119 43.50 12.99 -6.98
CA LYS A 119 43.52 14.37 -6.49
C LYS A 119 44.93 14.82 -6.06
N ALA A 120 45.67 13.97 -5.35
CA ALA A 120 47.03 14.26 -4.92
C ALA A 120 48.01 14.35 -6.10
N ILE A 121 47.83 13.50 -7.13
CA ILE A 121 48.57 13.58 -8.39
C ILE A 121 48.31 14.93 -9.06
N LEU A 122 47.04 15.33 -9.20
CA LEU A 122 46.67 16.63 -9.77
C LEU A 122 47.26 17.80 -9.00
N GLU A 123 47.25 17.74 -7.66
CA GLU A 123 47.86 18.75 -6.81
C GLU A 123 49.38 18.80 -6.96
N THR A 124 50.04 17.65 -7.02
CA THR A 124 51.49 17.55 -7.23
C THR A 124 51.89 18.13 -8.59
N ILE A 125 51.11 17.82 -9.65
CA ILE A 125 51.33 18.38 -10.99
C ILE A 125 51.18 19.91 -10.96
N ARG A 126 50.12 20.42 -10.33
CA ARG A 126 49.92 21.87 -10.18
C ARG A 126 51.08 22.54 -9.45
N GLN A 127 51.54 21.97 -8.33
CA GLN A 127 52.66 22.51 -7.56
C GLN A 127 53.96 22.53 -8.37
N ARG A 128 54.24 21.46 -9.13
CA ARG A 128 55.42 21.41 -10.01
C ARG A 128 55.35 22.49 -11.08
N LEU A 129 54.20 22.62 -11.75
CA LEU A 129 54.00 23.61 -12.80
C LEU A 129 54.12 25.05 -12.30
N THR A 130 53.63 25.34 -11.09
CA THR A 130 53.79 26.66 -10.47
C THR A 130 55.25 26.94 -10.07
N ASN A 131 55.99 25.92 -9.62
CA ASN A 131 57.39 26.06 -9.22
C ASN A 131 58.34 26.15 -10.41
N GLU A 132 58.01 25.51 -11.54
CA GLU A 132 58.81 25.48 -12.76
C GLU A 132 58.54 26.66 -13.72
N GLY A 133 57.68 27.60 -13.35
CA GLY A 133 57.53 28.88 -14.08
C GLY A 133 56.21 29.09 -14.82
N GLY A 134 55.09 28.59 -14.31
CA GLY A 134 53.76 29.12 -14.62
C GLY A 134 53.29 28.92 -16.06
N SER A 135 53.73 27.86 -16.75
CA SER A 135 53.07 27.47 -18.01
C SER A 135 51.63 27.05 -17.70
N ASP A 136 50.69 27.39 -18.58
CA ASP A 136 49.30 27.00 -18.39
C ASP A 136 49.17 25.47 -18.51
N LEU A 137 48.36 24.84 -17.65
CA LEU A 137 48.24 23.38 -17.59
C LEU A 137 47.75 22.80 -18.93
N ALA A 138 46.90 23.56 -19.62
CA ALA A 138 46.40 23.21 -20.94
C ALA A 138 47.51 23.19 -22.00
N GLU A 139 48.47 24.11 -21.91
CA GLU A 139 49.59 24.23 -22.85
C GLU A 139 50.64 23.14 -22.62
N ALA A 140 50.92 22.81 -21.35
CA ALA A 140 51.82 21.71 -20.98
C ALA A 140 51.27 20.34 -21.41
N VAL A 141 49.96 20.11 -21.24
CA VAL A 141 49.32 18.85 -21.69
C VAL A 141 49.26 18.77 -23.22
N ALA A 142 48.95 19.88 -23.91
CA ALA A 142 48.97 19.92 -25.38
C ALA A 142 50.38 19.66 -25.95
N ASN A 143 51.42 20.21 -25.31
CA ASN A 143 52.81 19.97 -25.71
C ASN A 143 53.26 18.53 -25.43
N ALA A 144 52.85 17.94 -24.30
CA ALA A 144 53.14 16.54 -23.98
C ALA A 144 52.43 15.56 -24.93
N GLU A 145 51.17 15.83 -25.29
CA GLU A 145 50.44 15.04 -26.29
C GLU A 145 51.06 15.17 -27.69
N ALA A 146 51.54 16.36 -28.05
CA ALA A 146 52.25 16.58 -29.32
C ALA A 146 53.60 15.84 -29.35
N GLN A 147 54.35 15.83 -28.24
CA GLN A 147 55.60 15.07 -28.11
C GLN A 147 55.37 13.55 -28.16
N GLN A 148 54.35 13.02 -27.48
CA GLN A 148 54.01 11.59 -27.57
C GLN A 148 53.63 11.16 -28.99
N LYS A 149 52.92 12.00 -29.73
CA LYS A 149 52.60 11.73 -31.15
C LYS A 149 53.84 11.75 -32.03
N LEU A 150 54.78 12.66 -31.76
CA LEU A 150 56.04 12.75 -32.48
C LEU A 150 56.93 11.52 -32.20
N ASP A 151 57.06 11.12 -30.94
CA ASP A 151 57.83 9.93 -30.53
C ASP A 151 57.23 8.65 -31.13
N ALA A 152 55.90 8.51 -31.11
CA ALA A 152 55.23 7.38 -31.76
C ALA A 152 55.43 7.35 -33.29
N GLN A 153 55.68 8.50 -33.93
CA GLN A 153 55.99 8.59 -35.36
C GLN A 153 57.46 8.31 -35.67
N ILE A 154 58.38 8.50 -34.72
CA ILE A 154 59.80 8.18 -34.85
C ILE A 154 60.04 6.68 -34.63
N ASP A 155 59.25 6.02 -33.78
CA ASP A 155 59.34 4.57 -33.54
C ASP A 155 58.79 3.72 -34.70
N ASP A 156 58.03 4.32 -35.63
CA ASP A 156 57.41 3.66 -36.79
C ASP A 156 58.21 3.83 -38.12
N GLU A 157 59.38 4.49 -38.11
CA GLU A 157 60.28 4.69 -39.27
C GLU A 157 61.62 3.92 -39.14
#